data_AF-A0A821KLQ0-F1
#
_entry.id   AF-A0A821KLQ0-F1
#
_cell.length_a   1.000
_cell.length_b   1.000
_cell.length_c   1.000
_cell.angle_alpha   90.00
_cell.angle_beta   90.00
_cell.angle_gamma   90.00
#
_symmetry.space_group_name_H-M   'P 1'
#
loop_
_entity.id
_entity.type
_entity.pdbx_description
1 polymer ?
#
loop_
_entity_poly.entity_id
_entity_poly.type
_entity_poly.pdbx_seq_one_letter_code
_entity_poly.pdbx_strand_id
1 'polypeptide(L)' 'YCNCNPIGSLRSSCDPQTDSCYCRPAVGGLSCSHCENEYWAFSRILTHNNTACTRK' A
#
# COMPACT_ATOMS: atom_id res chain seq x y z
N TYR A 1 -9.67 2.02 14.54
CA TYR A 1 -9.14 3.18 13.77
C TYR A 1 -8.15 2.61 12.77
N CYS A 2 -8.37 2.89 11.48
CA CYS A 2 -7.56 2.29 10.44
C CYS A 2 -6.42 3.20 10.02
N ASN A 3 -5.21 2.73 10.31
CA ASN A 3 -3.96 3.39 9.98
C ASN A 3 -3.52 3.06 8.55
N CYS A 4 -4.42 3.19 7.58
CA CYS A 4 -4.10 2.89 6.19
C CYS A 4 -3.12 3.91 5.63
N ASN A 5 -2.04 3.44 5.03
CA ASN A 5 -1.06 4.30 4.42
C ASN A 5 -1.64 4.85 3.09
N PRO A 6 -1.89 6.16 2.95
CA PRO A 6 -2.58 6.72 1.80
C PRO A 6 -1.80 6.57 0.48
N ILE A 7 -0.50 6.27 0.57
CA ILE A 7 0.34 6.00 -0.60
C ILE A 7 0.13 4.56 -1.09
N GLY A 8 0.06 3.61 -0.16
CA GLY A 8 -0.05 2.19 -0.44
C GLY A 8 -1.49 1.67 -0.50
N SER A 9 -2.45 2.41 0.06
CA SER A 9 -3.87 2.04 0.07
C SER A 9 -4.63 2.66 -1.09
N LEU A 10 -5.62 1.92 -1.57
CA LEU A 10 -6.60 2.38 -2.56
C LEU A 10 -7.61 3.34 -1.94
N ARG A 11 -7.85 3.21 -0.62
CA ARG A 11 -8.83 3.98 0.14
C ARG A 11 -8.40 4.09 1.61
N SER A 12 -8.91 5.13 2.28
CA SER A 12 -8.67 5.39 3.70
C SER A 12 -9.53 4.52 4.61
N SER A 13 -10.52 3.84 4.04
CA SER A 13 -11.30 2.81 4.71
C SER A 13 -10.58 1.46 4.67
N CYS A 14 -10.77 0.69 5.71
CA CYS A 14 -10.31 -0.68 5.86
C CYS A 14 -11.48 -1.64 5.82
N ASP A 15 -11.16 -2.89 5.56
CA ASP A 15 -12.14 -3.96 5.56
C ASP A 15 -12.61 -4.24 7.00
N PRO A 16 -13.92 -4.18 7.28
CA PRO A 16 -14.44 -4.38 8.63
C PRO A 16 -14.42 -5.85 9.07
N GLN A 17 -14.17 -6.81 8.17
CA GLN A 17 -14.06 -8.23 8.52
C GLN A 17 -12.62 -8.64 8.84
N THR A 18 -11.64 -8.10 8.12
CA THR A 18 -10.23 -8.47 8.29
C THR A 18 -9.39 -7.41 9.01
N ASP A 19 -9.96 -6.22 9.26
CA ASP A 19 -9.26 -5.02 9.74
C ASP A 19 -8.08 -4.60 8.83
N SER A 20 -8.02 -5.13 7.61
CA SER A 20 -6.95 -4.83 6.66
C SER A 20 -7.34 -3.67 5.74
N CYS A 21 -6.41 -2.77 5.49
CA CYS A 21 -6.58 -1.72 4.51
C CYS A 21 -6.66 -2.30 3.10
N TYR A 22 -7.46 -1.67 2.22
CA TYR A 22 -7.48 -2.05 0.81
C TYR A 22 -6.19 -1.58 0.15
N CYS A 23 -5.22 -2.47 0.02
CA CYS A 23 -3.91 -2.15 -0.55
C CYS A 23 -3.95 -2.09 -2.07
N ARG A 24 -3.11 -1.21 -2.65
CA ARG A 24 -2.85 -1.20 -4.08
C ARG A 24 -2.18 -2.52 -4.48
N PRO A 25 -2.38 -2.99 -5.73
CA PRO A 25 -1.61 -4.11 -6.25
C PRO A 25 -0.11 -3.79 -6.09
N ALA A 26 0.68 -4.78 -5.67
CA ALA A 26 2.09 -4.68 -5.27
C ALA A 26 2.39 -4.28 -3.82
N VAL A 27 1.40 -3.85 -3.05
CA VAL A 27 1.55 -3.40 -1.66
C VAL A 27 0.84 -4.38 -0.72
N GLY A 28 1.53 -4.78 0.34
CA GLY A 28 1.03 -5.68 1.38
C GLY A 28 1.17 -5.11 2.79
N GLY A 29 0.63 -5.88 3.75
CA GLY A 29 0.57 -5.54 5.16
C GLY A 29 -0.77 -4.93 5.58
N LEU A 30 -1.09 -4.98 6.88
CA LEU A 30 -2.37 -4.50 7.45
C LEU A 30 -2.67 -3.03 7.10
N SER A 31 -1.62 -2.20 7.03
CA SER A 31 -1.71 -0.77 6.72
C SER A 31 -1.21 -0.42 5.31
N CYS A 32 -0.91 -1.40 4.46
CA CYS A 32 -0.30 -1.18 3.15
C CYS A 32 1.04 -0.42 3.23
N SER A 33 1.87 -0.79 4.20
CA SER A 33 3.13 -0.11 4.53
C SER A 33 4.36 -0.73 3.88
N HIS A 34 4.23 -1.87 3.20
CA HIS A 34 5.37 -2.55 2.57
C HIS A 34 5.00 -3.15 1.22
N CYS A 35 5.98 -3.43 0.37
CA CYS A 35 5.76 -4.13 -0.89
C CYS A 35 5.63 -5.64 -0.65
N GLU A 36 4.84 -6.30 -1.50
CA GLU A 36 4.75 -7.77 -1.52
C GLU A 36 6.06 -8.40 -2.00
N ASN A 37 6.25 -9.71 -1.77
CA ASN A 37 7.53 -10.42 -1.98
C ASN A 37 8.11 -10.27 -3.41
N GLU A 38 7.24 -10.07 -4.41
CA GLU A 38 7.54 -9.92 -5.84
C GLU A 38 7.83 -8.46 -6.26
N TYR A 39 7.77 -7.51 -5.33
CA TYR A 39 7.94 -6.10 -5.58
C TYR A 39 9.03 -5.50 -4.68
N TRP A 40 9.79 -4.57 -5.22
CA TRP A 40 10.87 -3.87 -4.54
C TRP A 40 10.78 -2.38 -4.85
N ALA A 41 11.42 -1.56 -4.03
CA ALA A 41 11.38 -0.11 -4.13
C ALA A 41 10.06 0.52 -3.64
N PHE A 42 9.89 0.56 -2.31
CA PHE A 42 8.97 1.50 -1.62
C PHE A 42 9.56 2.93 -1.71
N SER A 43 9.89 3.35 -2.93
CA SER A 43 10.71 4.52 -3.21
C SER A 43 9.89 5.77 -3.03
N ARG A 44 10.11 6.39 -1.88
CA ARG A 44 9.72 7.74 -1.52
C ARG A 44 10.43 8.75 -2.45
N ILE A 45 10.00 8.86 -3.71
CA ILE A 45 10.34 10.01 -4.55
C ILE A 45 9.05 10.72 -4.89
N LEU A 46 8.94 11.88 -4.23
CA LEU A 46 8.00 12.96 -4.47
C LEU A 46 7.95 13.24 -5.98
N THR A 47 6.77 13.61 -6.48
CA THR A 47 6.51 14.13 -7.83
C THR A 47 6.31 13.08 -8.95
N HIS A 48 5.04 12.90 -9.32
CA HIS A 48 4.46 12.22 -10.49
C HIS A 48 4.41 10.68 -10.52
N ASN A 49 3.17 10.18 -10.30
CA ASN A 49 2.60 8.92 -10.83
C ASN A 49 2.63 7.64 -9.95
N ASN A 50 1.82 7.67 -8.88
CA ASN A 50 0.85 6.63 -8.49
C ASN A 50 1.21 5.13 -8.49
N THR A 51 2.46 4.73 -8.27
CA THR A 51 2.78 3.31 -8.05
C THR A 51 3.76 3.14 -6.89
N ALA A 52 3.24 2.68 -5.75
CA ALA A 52 3.96 2.60 -4.48
C ALA A 52 5.06 1.53 -4.43
N CYS A 53 5.05 0.59 -5.37
CA CYS A 53 5.97 -0.55 -5.42
C CYS A 53 6.27 -0.90 -6.89
N THR A 54 7.53 -1.16 -7.22
CA THR A 54 7.97 -1.56 -8.57
C THR A 54 8.19 -3.07 -8.60
N ARG A 55 7.80 -3.75 -9.69
CA ARG A 55 7.98 -5.21 -9.79
C ARG A 55 9.48 -5.55 -9.90
N LYS A 56 9.90 -6.65 -9.26
CA LYS A 56 11.22 -7.25 -9.52
C LYS A 56 11.38 -7.67 -10.97
#